data_AF-A0A1J5WCK3-F1
#
_entry.id   AF-A0A1J5WCK3-F1
#
_cell.length_a   1.000
_cell.length_b   1.000
_cell.length_c   1.000
_cell.angle_alpha   90.00
_cell.angle_beta   90.00
_cell.angle_gamma   90.00
#
_symmetry.space_group_name_H-M   'P 1'
#
loop_
_entity.id
_entity.type
_entity.pdbx_description
1 polymer ?
#
loop_
_entity_poly.entity_id
_entity_poly.type
_entity_poly.pdbx_seq_one_letter_code
_entity_poly.pdbx_strand_id
1 'polypeptide(L)'
;DEYRKAAGGSGSGSGRCRLLLSALAAQLQAQASFLLTQNLPNEAVLLTDQTTVTLKNIEISEKLFFVLLEKTRVTVGGSFSITGHARNEDCIREHGMARNRPVWLGRRWAVLGLALENIERMAPNSIGCVFEKLDLRDTGLINILPKLRVHKDCEIGMLWLSASEKEHVAEVLK
;
A
#
# COMPACT_ATOMS: atom_id res chain seq x y z
N ASP A 1 -37.13 -10.61 -40.08
CA ASP A 1 -37.32 -9.60 -39.03
C ASP A 1 -37.89 -10.22 -37.77
N GLU A 2 -37.46 -9.88 -36.57
CA GLU A 2 -36.21 -9.36 -36.05
C GLU A 2 -36.50 -9.20 -34.55
N TYR A 3 -35.51 -9.44 -33.70
CA TYR A 3 -35.51 -9.04 -32.29
C TYR A 3 -36.69 -9.50 -31.40
N ARG A 4 -36.54 -10.67 -30.77
CA ARG A 4 -36.70 -10.83 -29.30
C ARG A 4 -36.41 -12.26 -28.83
N LYS A 5 -35.13 -12.60 -28.74
CA LYS A 5 -34.61 -13.62 -27.80
C LYS A 5 -33.25 -13.16 -27.29
N ALA A 6 -33.26 -12.22 -26.34
CA ALA A 6 -32.16 -12.04 -25.40
C ALA A 6 -32.57 -12.80 -24.13
N ALA A 7 -32.26 -14.10 -24.12
CA ALA A 7 -32.30 -14.90 -22.90
C ALA A 7 -31.14 -14.48 -22.00
N GLY A 8 -31.43 -14.49 -20.70
CA GLY A 8 -30.57 -14.00 -19.64
C GLY A 8 -29.18 -14.64 -19.61
N GLY A 9 -28.23 -13.83 -19.19
CA GLY A 9 -26.85 -14.21 -18.97
C GLY A 9 -26.11 -13.13 -18.19
N SER A 10 -26.71 -12.62 -17.11
CA SER A 10 -26.02 -11.81 -16.11
C SER A 10 -25.07 -12.71 -15.29
N GLY A 11 -24.10 -13.30 -15.97
CA GLY A 11 -23.04 -14.13 -15.40
C GLY A 11 -21.81 -13.27 -15.17
N SER A 12 -21.72 -12.66 -13.99
CA SER A 12 -20.49 -12.31 -13.26
C SER A 12 -19.22 -12.14 -14.12
N GLY A 13 -18.96 -10.91 -14.59
CA GLY A 13 -17.65 -10.53 -15.12
C GLY A 13 -16.50 -10.75 -14.13
N SER A 14 -16.80 -10.92 -12.85
CA SER A 14 -15.84 -11.27 -11.79
C SER A 14 -15.31 -12.71 -11.92
N GLY A 15 -16.15 -13.67 -12.33
CA GLY A 15 -15.76 -15.08 -12.46
C GLY A 15 -14.78 -15.33 -13.61
N ARG A 16 -15.02 -14.72 -14.78
CA ARG A 16 -14.11 -14.82 -15.94
C ARG A 16 -12.78 -14.11 -15.69
N CYS A 17 -12.78 -12.92 -15.09
CA CYS A 17 -11.54 -12.23 -14.70
C CYS A 17 -10.73 -13.05 -13.70
N ARG A 18 -11.38 -13.65 -12.69
CA ARG A 18 -10.70 -14.49 -11.71
C ARG A 18 -10.08 -15.74 -12.34
N LEU A 19 -10.78 -16.41 -13.27
CA LEU A 19 -10.26 -17.57 -14.01
C LEU A 19 -9.05 -17.21 -14.89
N LEU A 20 -9.12 -16.08 -15.60
CA LEU A 20 -8.00 -15.60 -16.42
C LEU A 20 -6.79 -15.20 -15.56
N LEU A 21 -7.01 -14.54 -14.42
CA LEU A 21 -5.96 -14.22 -13.47
C LEU A 21 -5.29 -15.47 -12.89
N SER A 22 -6.07 -16.51 -12.56
CA SER A 22 -5.50 -17.78 -12.09
C SER A 22 -4.69 -18.51 -13.17
N ALA A 23 -5.13 -18.46 -14.43
CA ALA A 23 -4.39 -19.05 -15.53
C ALA A 23 -3.07 -18.29 -15.80
N LEU A 24 -3.10 -16.96 -15.75
CA LEU A 24 -1.90 -16.12 -15.89
C LEU A 24 -0.93 -16.32 -14.72
N ALA A 25 -1.45 -16.41 -13.49
CA ALA A 25 -0.66 -16.68 -12.30
C ALA A 25 -0.01 -18.07 -12.33
N ALA A 26 -0.67 -19.07 -12.92
CA ALA A 26 -0.07 -20.41 -13.12
C ALA A 26 1.08 -20.41 -14.14
N GLN A 27 1.12 -19.44 -15.05
CA GLN A 27 2.18 -19.28 -16.04
C GLN A 27 3.37 -18.44 -15.52
N LEU A 28 3.15 -17.62 -14.49
CA LEU A 28 4.17 -16.75 -13.90
C LEU A 28 4.71 -17.36 -12.61
N GLN A 29 6.02 -17.59 -12.55
CA GLN A 29 6.66 -18.04 -11.32
C GLN A 29 6.78 -16.88 -10.32
N ALA A 30 6.13 -17.01 -9.16
CA ALA A 30 6.25 -16.02 -8.09
C ALA A 30 7.70 -15.93 -7.60
N GLN A 31 8.24 -14.71 -7.54
CA GLN A 31 9.59 -14.49 -7.02
C GLN A 31 9.56 -14.44 -5.49
N ALA A 32 10.59 -15.00 -4.86
CA ALA A 32 10.75 -14.95 -3.40
C ALA A 32 11.08 -13.53 -2.90
N SER A 33 11.86 -12.78 -3.67
CA SER A 33 12.28 -11.41 -3.36
C SER A 33 12.19 -10.51 -4.58
N PHE A 34 11.73 -9.28 -4.39
CA PHE A 34 11.63 -8.27 -5.44
C PHE A 34 12.11 -6.91 -4.91
N LEU A 35 13.04 -6.27 -5.61
CA LEU A 35 13.46 -4.91 -5.28
C LEU A 35 12.63 -3.93 -6.12
N LEU A 36 11.79 -3.12 -5.48
CA LEU A 36 11.04 -2.10 -6.19
C LEU A 36 11.96 -0.93 -6.52
N THR A 37 12.01 -0.54 -7.79
CA THR A 37 12.76 0.62 -8.28
C THR A 37 11.91 1.41 -9.27
N GLN A 38 12.35 2.63 -9.61
CA GLN A 38 11.70 3.42 -10.68
C GLN A 38 11.81 2.75 -12.06
N ASN A 39 12.86 1.96 -12.28
CA ASN A 39 13.08 1.24 -13.52
C ASN A 39 12.48 -0.16 -13.39
N LEU A 40 11.16 -0.25 -13.61
CA LEU A 40 10.44 -1.51 -13.57
C LEU A 40 10.92 -2.45 -14.70
N PRO A 41 10.88 -3.77 -14.49
CA PRO A 41 11.16 -4.73 -15.55
C PRO A 41 10.16 -4.58 -16.69
N ASN A 42 10.63 -4.81 -17.92
CA ASN A 42 9.77 -4.83 -19.12
C ASN A 42 8.81 -6.04 -19.13
N GLU A 43 9.13 -7.06 -18.34
CA GLU A 43 8.35 -8.29 -18.22
C GLU A 43 7.45 -8.24 -16.98
N ALA A 44 6.28 -8.89 -17.06
CA ALA A 44 5.36 -8.98 -15.94
C ALA A 44 5.95 -9.81 -14.80
N VAL A 45 5.95 -9.27 -13.57
CA VAL A 45 6.36 -9.99 -12.37
C VAL A 45 5.15 -10.26 -11.49
N LEU A 46 4.97 -11.52 -11.09
CA LEU A 46 3.92 -11.91 -10.15
C LEU A 46 4.41 -11.71 -8.71
N LEU A 47 3.72 -10.83 -7.98
CA LEU A 47 3.93 -10.61 -6.54
C LEU A 47 2.80 -11.29 -5.76
N THR A 48 3.18 -12.03 -4.72
CA THR A 48 2.25 -12.73 -3.82
C THR A 48 2.52 -12.39 -2.36
N ASP A 49 1.69 -12.92 -1.46
CA ASP A 49 1.88 -12.77 -0.01
C ASP A 49 3.16 -13.44 0.52
N GLN A 50 3.80 -14.29 -0.29
CA GLN A 50 5.11 -14.88 0.00
C GLN A 50 6.27 -14.05 -0.58
N THR A 51 6.00 -13.18 -1.55
CA THR A 51 7.03 -12.33 -2.14
C THR A 51 7.45 -11.24 -1.15
N THR A 52 8.76 -11.13 -0.90
CA THR A 52 9.32 -10.03 -0.11
C THR A 52 9.71 -8.87 -1.03
N VAL A 53 8.95 -7.78 -0.96
CA VAL A 53 9.21 -6.53 -1.68
C VAL A 53 10.11 -5.64 -0.82
N THR A 54 11.28 -5.31 -1.34
CA THR A 54 12.21 -4.35 -0.72
C THR A 54 11.93 -2.95 -1.26
N LEU A 55 11.66 -2.01 -0.36
CA LEU A 55 11.47 -0.59 -0.64
C LEU A 55 12.71 0.17 -0.16
N LYS A 56 13.50 0.68 -1.10
CA LYS A 56 14.78 1.32 -0.79
C LYS A 56 15.10 2.44 -1.76
N ASN A 57 15.47 3.61 -1.22
CA ASN A 57 15.91 4.77 -2.00
C ASN A 57 14.88 5.24 -3.04
N ILE A 58 13.59 5.11 -2.70
CA ILE A 58 12.47 5.49 -3.56
C ILE A 58 11.41 6.26 -2.77
N GLU A 59 10.62 7.05 -3.48
CA GLU A 59 9.34 7.59 -3.04
C GLU A 59 8.22 6.86 -3.79
N ILE A 60 7.19 6.39 -3.09
CA ILE A 60 6.00 5.79 -3.73
C ILE A 60 4.70 6.44 -3.28
N SER A 61 3.65 6.33 -4.08
CA SER A 61 2.33 6.77 -3.63
C SER A 61 1.87 5.96 -2.41
N GLU A 62 1.23 6.61 -1.45
CA GLU A 62 0.53 6.00 -0.33
C GLU A 62 -0.37 4.85 -0.77
N LYS A 63 -1.09 4.97 -1.89
CA LYS A 63 -1.94 3.87 -2.40
C LYS A 63 -1.15 2.64 -2.78
N LEU A 64 -0.06 2.82 -3.53
CA LEU A 64 0.81 1.70 -3.92
C LEU A 64 1.42 1.05 -2.67
N PHE A 65 1.85 1.85 -1.70
CA PHE A 65 2.36 1.36 -0.43
C PHE A 65 1.34 0.44 0.28
N PHE A 66 0.08 0.86 0.41
CA PHE A 66 -0.96 0.02 1.02
C PHE A 66 -1.27 -1.25 0.23
N VAL A 67 -1.29 -1.19 -1.11
CA VAL A 67 -1.43 -2.40 -1.94
C VAL A 67 -0.29 -3.39 -1.66
N LEU A 68 0.95 -2.91 -1.54
CA LEU A 68 2.09 -3.78 -1.22
C LEU A 68 1.98 -4.36 0.18
N LEU A 69 1.58 -3.57 1.18
CA LEU A 69 1.35 -4.06 2.54
C LEU A 69 0.28 -5.17 2.60
N GLU A 70 -0.78 -5.04 1.82
CA GLU A 70 -1.90 -5.99 1.80
C GLU A 70 -1.62 -7.27 1.00
N LYS A 71 -0.71 -7.21 0.01
CA LYS A 71 -0.53 -8.27 -0.98
C LYS A 71 0.83 -8.97 -0.92
N THR A 72 1.80 -8.40 -0.21
CA THR A 72 3.18 -8.89 -0.20
C THR A 72 3.78 -8.79 1.19
N ARG A 73 4.95 -9.38 1.42
CA ARG A 73 5.81 -9.05 2.57
C ARG A 73 6.62 -7.81 2.21
N VAL A 74 6.72 -6.83 3.10
CA VAL A 74 7.42 -5.58 2.82
C VAL A 74 8.63 -5.43 3.75
N THR A 75 9.77 -5.07 3.17
CA THR A 75 10.97 -4.66 3.90
C THR A 75 11.34 -3.24 3.49
N VAL A 76 11.50 -2.34 4.46
CA VAL A 76 11.95 -0.97 4.24
C VAL A 76 13.44 -0.88 4.54
N GLY A 77 14.22 -0.33 3.60
CA GLY A 77 15.64 -0.11 3.78
C GLY A 77 16.10 1.22 3.19
N GLY A 78 17.24 1.75 3.66
CA GLY A 78 17.77 3.03 3.17
C GLY A 78 16.77 4.19 3.34
N SER A 79 16.75 5.11 2.38
CA SER A 79 15.83 6.24 2.40
C SER A 79 14.54 5.90 1.65
N PHE A 80 13.43 5.73 2.38
CA PHE A 80 12.13 5.45 1.78
C PHE A 80 11.12 6.53 2.19
N SER A 81 10.25 6.93 1.27
CA SER A 81 9.15 7.86 1.56
C SER A 81 7.85 7.50 0.85
N ILE A 82 6.74 7.99 1.41
CA ILE A 82 5.43 7.94 0.79
C ILE A 82 4.90 9.35 0.49
N THR A 83 4.15 9.47 -0.60
CA THR A 83 3.56 10.73 -1.06
C THR A 83 2.09 10.55 -1.44
N GLY A 84 1.31 11.63 -1.45
CA GLY A 84 -0.10 11.58 -1.85
C GLY A 84 -0.30 11.16 -3.32
N HIS A 85 -1.24 10.25 -3.57
CA HIS A 85 -1.51 9.72 -4.89
C HIS A 85 -2.26 10.71 -5.75
N ALA A 86 -1.85 10.84 -7.00
CA ALA A 86 -2.58 11.57 -8.02
C ALA A 86 -2.87 10.71 -9.23
N ARG A 87 -3.99 11.04 -9.86
CA ARG A 87 -4.40 10.41 -11.12
C ARG A 87 -3.43 10.84 -12.21
N ASN A 88 -3.01 9.88 -13.04
CA ASN A 88 -2.16 10.08 -14.22
C ASN A 88 -0.70 10.47 -13.91
N GLU A 89 -0.20 10.10 -12.73
CA GLU A 89 1.19 10.34 -12.36
C GLU A 89 1.87 9.04 -11.94
N ASP A 90 3.19 9.02 -12.12
CA ASP A 90 4.01 7.88 -11.68
C ASP A 90 3.93 7.73 -10.16
N CYS A 91 3.56 6.51 -9.76
CA CYS A 91 3.43 6.09 -8.37
C CYS A 91 4.77 5.68 -7.73
N ILE A 92 5.87 5.67 -8.50
CA ILE A 92 7.22 5.31 -8.06
C ILE A 92 8.18 6.37 -8.60
N ARG A 93 9.04 6.89 -7.73
CA ARG A 93 10.00 7.95 -8.01
C ARG A 93 11.30 7.69 -7.27
N GLU A 94 12.38 8.28 -7.77
CA GLU A 94 13.63 8.36 -7.02
C GLU A 94 13.46 9.20 -5.75
N HIS A 95 14.12 8.79 -4.66
CA HIS A 95 14.12 9.54 -3.42
C HIS A 95 14.79 10.92 -3.60
N GLY A 96 14.21 11.97 -3.00
CA GLY A 96 14.70 13.35 -3.13
C GLY A 96 14.02 14.18 -4.24
N MET A 97 13.26 13.55 -5.13
CA MET A 97 12.36 14.21 -6.09
C MET A 97 10.98 14.53 -5.48
N ALA A 98 10.97 14.83 -4.18
CA ALA A 98 9.76 14.83 -3.36
C ALA A 98 8.71 15.80 -3.89
N ARG A 99 7.52 15.28 -4.17
CA ARG A 99 6.34 16.14 -4.25
C ARG A 99 5.93 16.40 -2.81
N ASN A 100 5.90 17.67 -2.40
CA ASN A 100 5.25 18.11 -1.15
C ASN A 100 3.71 17.93 -1.28
N ARG A 101 3.29 16.69 -1.51
CA ARG A 101 1.90 16.27 -1.60
C ARG A 101 1.57 15.52 -0.33
N PRO A 102 0.77 16.14 0.54
CA PRO A 102 0.44 15.53 1.80
C PRO A 102 -0.27 14.20 1.58
N VAL A 103 0.11 13.21 2.38
CA VAL A 103 -0.57 11.92 2.49
C VAL A 103 -1.84 12.10 3.33
N TRP A 104 -2.90 11.38 2.93
CA TRP A 104 -4.07 11.16 3.76
C TRP A 104 -4.12 9.70 4.22
N LEU A 105 -4.05 9.49 5.53
CA LEU A 105 -4.24 8.18 6.15
C LEU A 105 -5.62 8.13 6.82
N GLY A 106 -6.44 7.15 6.46
CA GLY A 106 -7.78 6.99 7.04
C GLY A 106 -8.34 5.59 6.90
N ARG A 107 -9.56 5.36 7.43
CA ARG A 107 -10.29 4.06 7.40
C ARG A 107 -10.57 3.46 6.01
N ARG A 108 -10.11 4.08 4.93
CA ARG A 108 -10.37 3.61 3.56
C ARG A 108 -9.69 2.27 3.24
N TRP A 109 -8.69 1.90 4.03
CA TRP A 109 -7.94 0.64 3.89
C TRP A 109 -8.42 -0.37 4.92
N ALA A 110 -9.02 -1.46 4.45
CA ALA A 110 -9.31 -2.60 5.29
C ALA A 110 -7.99 -3.28 5.60
N VAL A 111 -7.50 -3.12 6.83
CA VAL A 111 -6.19 -3.63 7.20
C VAL A 111 -6.26 -5.15 7.33
N LEU A 112 -5.79 -5.85 6.31
CA LEU A 112 -5.57 -7.30 6.34
C LEU A 112 -4.43 -7.63 7.31
N GLY A 113 -4.45 -8.81 7.94
CA GLY A 113 -3.41 -9.23 8.91
C GLY A 113 -1.98 -9.08 8.38
N LEU A 114 -1.76 -9.37 7.09
CA LEU A 114 -0.45 -9.19 6.43
C LEU A 114 0.04 -7.73 6.48
N ALA A 115 -0.84 -6.75 6.34
CA ALA A 115 -0.46 -5.34 6.41
C ALA A 115 -0.02 -4.95 7.83
N LEU A 116 -0.69 -5.46 8.88
CA LEU A 116 -0.28 -5.25 10.27
C LEU A 116 1.06 -5.91 10.57
N GLU A 117 1.25 -7.16 10.14
CA GLU A 117 2.54 -7.85 10.28
C GLU A 117 3.69 -7.09 9.60
N ASN A 118 3.44 -6.54 8.41
CA ASN A 118 4.43 -5.73 7.71
C ASN A 118 4.75 -4.45 8.50
N ILE A 119 3.74 -3.75 9.02
CA ILE A 119 3.92 -2.53 9.81
C ILE A 119 4.72 -2.81 11.10
N GLU A 120 4.38 -3.90 11.81
CA GLU A 120 5.05 -4.30 13.05
C GLU A 120 6.56 -4.50 12.84
N ARG A 121 6.95 -5.15 11.74
CA ARG A 121 8.34 -5.45 11.39
C ARG A 121 9.16 -4.22 10.97
N MET A 122 8.53 -3.10 10.67
CA MET A 122 9.24 -1.89 10.23
C MET A 122 9.97 -1.21 11.40
N ALA A 123 11.15 -0.67 11.09
CA ALA A 123 11.89 0.14 12.05
C ALA A 123 11.16 1.47 12.32
N PRO A 124 11.27 2.05 13.54
CA PRO A 124 10.78 3.39 13.81
C PRO A 124 11.39 4.43 12.87
N ASN A 125 10.65 5.48 12.53
CA ASN A 125 11.11 6.58 11.67
C ASN A 125 11.71 6.13 10.31
N SER A 126 11.31 4.97 9.79
CA SER A 126 11.83 4.40 8.55
C SER A 126 11.12 4.91 7.29
N ILE A 127 9.93 5.49 7.43
CA ILE A 127 9.10 5.95 6.31
C ILE A 127 9.00 7.47 6.33
N GLY A 128 9.69 8.16 5.43
CA GLY A 128 9.51 9.60 5.27
C GLY A 128 8.11 9.95 4.73
N CYS A 129 7.47 10.96 5.30
CA CYS A 129 6.23 11.49 4.73
C CYS A 129 5.99 12.95 5.13
N VAL A 130 5.11 13.59 4.35
CA VAL A 130 4.40 14.81 4.72
C VAL A 130 2.92 14.41 4.74
N PHE A 131 2.17 14.79 5.78
CA PHE A 131 0.74 14.52 5.85
C PHE A 131 -0.04 15.74 6.30
N GLU A 132 -1.24 15.88 5.77
CA GLU A 132 -2.15 16.99 6.10
C GLU A 132 -3.25 16.49 7.03
N LYS A 133 -3.71 15.25 6.81
CA LYS A 133 -4.86 14.68 7.52
C LYS A 133 -4.61 13.23 7.92
N LEU A 134 -4.88 12.95 9.19
CA LEU A 134 -4.84 11.62 9.77
C LEU A 134 -6.18 11.35 10.47
N ASP A 135 -6.92 10.34 10.01
CA ASP A 135 -8.17 9.89 10.62
C ASP A 135 -8.12 8.38 10.87
N LEU A 136 -7.43 8.00 11.95
CA LEU A 136 -7.26 6.61 12.36
C LEU A 136 -8.01 6.38 13.66
N ARG A 137 -9.21 5.82 13.54
CA ARG A 137 -10.09 5.52 14.65
C ARG A 137 -10.37 4.03 14.67
N ASP A 138 -10.16 3.40 15.82
CA ASP A 138 -10.43 1.99 16.12
C ASP A 138 -9.90 1.06 15.03
N THR A 139 -8.61 1.21 14.71
CA THR A 139 -7.93 0.43 13.68
C THR A 139 -6.48 0.16 14.04
N GLY A 140 -5.99 -1.05 13.74
CA GLY A 140 -4.58 -1.40 13.91
C GLY A 140 -3.63 -0.59 13.02
N LEU A 141 -4.14 0.15 12.04
CA LEU A 141 -3.33 1.06 11.24
C LEU A 141 -2.68 2.17 12.09
N ILE A 142 -3.19 2.46 13.28
CA ILE A 142 -2.57 3.40 14.23
C ILE A 142 -1.11 3.02 14.55
N ASN A 143 -0.79 1.71 14.54
CA ASN A 143 0.57 1.21 14.75
C ASN A 143 1.57 1.62 13.66
N ILE A 144 1.14 2.25 12.55
CA ILE A 144 2.05 2.83 11.56
C ILE A 144 2.71 4.13 12.06
N LEU A 145 2.09 4.85 13.00
CA LEU A 145 2.56 6.18 13.39
C LEU A 145 4.02 6.22 13.86
N PRO A 146 4.49 5.29 14.71
CA PRO A 146 5.90 5.27 15.14
C PRO A 146 6.88 4.96 13.99
N LYS A 147 6.38 4.41 12.86
CA LYS A 147 7.17 4.06 11.68
C LYS A 147 7.35 5.26 10.73
N LEU A 148 6.49 6.27 10.85
CA LEU A 148 6.52 7.48 10.04
C LEU A 148 7.55 8.48 10.59
N ARG A 149 8.39 9.00 9.69
CA ARG A 149 9.27 10.13 9.91
C ARG A 149 8.66 11.36 9.24
N VAL A 150 7.94 12.12 10.04
CA VAL A 150 7.26 13.35 9.62
C VAL A 150 8.28 14.45 9.43
N HIS A 151 8.23 15.16 8.30
CA HIS A 151 9.10 16.31 8.07
C HIS A 151 8.81 17.42 9.11
N LYS A 152 9.84 18.13 9.58
CA LYS A 152 9.68 19.19 10.60
C LYS A 152 8.75 20.31 10.16
N ASP A 153 8.74 20.60 8.85
CA ASP A 153 7.93 21.64 8.22
C ASP A 153 6.53 21.15 7.84
N CYS A 154 6.11 19.98 8.36
CA CYS A 154 4.80 19.41 8.07
C CYS A 154 3.73 20.12 8.90
N GLU A 155 2.86 20.88 8.25
CA GLU A 155 1.67 21.44 8.88
C GLU A 155 0.54 20.40 8.91
N ILE A 156 0.22 19.93 10.12
CA ILE A 156 -0.87 18.97 10.33
C ILE A 156 -2.18 19.75 10.38
N GLY A 157 -3.00 19.65 9.34
CA GLY A 157 -4.31 20.27 9.29
C GLY A 157 -5.35 19.57 10.17
N MET A 158 -5.36 18.23 10.20
CA MET A 158 -6.34 17.46 10.97
C MET A 158 -5.76 16.15 11.52
N LEU A 159 -5.96 15.91 12.82
CA LEU A 159 -5.54 14.69 13.51
C LEU A 159 -6.69 14.11 14.36
N TRP A 160 -7.21 12.96 13.96
CA TRP A 160 -8.23 12.19 14.69
C TRP A 160 -7.66 10.82 15.00
N LEU A 161 -7.45 10.56 16.29
CA LEU A 161 -6.90 9.31 16.80
C LEU A 161 -7.76 8.79 17.95
N SER A 162 -8.35 7.61 17.77
CA SER A 162 -9.04 6.89 18.85
C SER A 162 -8.79 5.40 18.74
N ALA A 163 -8.67 4.72 19.88
CA ALA A 163 -8.57 3.27 19.93
C ALA A 163 -9.28 2.76 21.18
N SER A 164 -10.26 1.89 20.99
CA SER A 164 -10.93 1.16 22.07
C SER A 164 -10.18 -0.11 22.53
N GLU A 165 -9.30 -0.64 21.68
CA GLU A 165 -8.57 -1.89 21.90
C GLU A 165 -7.07 -1.63 22.04
N LYS A 166 -6.41 -2.34 22.96
CA LYS A 166 -4.97 -2.15 23.22
C LYS A 166 -4.11 -2.59 22.04
N GLU A 167 -4.53 -3.63 21.31
CA GLU A 167 -3.82 -4.11 20.12
C GLU A 167 -3.64 -3.02 19.05
N HIS A 168 -4.60 -2.09 18.94
CA HIS A 168 -4.54 -1.00 17.97
C HIS A 168 -3.42 0.02 18.24
N VAL A 169 -2.94 0.11 19.48
CA VAL A 169 -1.92 1.07 19.92
C VAL A 169 -0.67 0.39 20.49
N ALA A 170 -0.52 -0.91 20.27
CA ALA A 170 0.57 -1.70 20.83
C ALA A 170 1.96 -1.19 20.45
N GLU A 171 2.14 -0.62 19.26
CA GLU A 171 3.41 -0.02 18.83
C GLU A 171 3.58 1.43 19.34
N VAL A 172 2.47 2.13 19.61
CA VAL A 172 2.49 3.54 20.06
C VAL A 172 2.81 3.64 21.56
N LEU A 173 2.41 2.64 22.35
CA LEU A 173 2.59 2.63 23.81
C LEU A 173 3.94 2.03 24.26
N LYS A 174 4.87 1.75 23.33
CA LYS A 174 6.19 1.18 23.61
C LYS A 174 7.23 2.23 23.99
#